data_AF-A0A6H0ZWZ9-F1
#
_entry.id   AF-A0A6H0ZWZ9-F1
#
_cell.length_a   1.000
_cell.length_b   1.000
_cell.length_c   1.000
_cell.angle_alpha   90.00
_cell.angle_beta   90.00
_cell.angle_gamma   90.00
#
_symmetry.space_group_name_H-M   'P 1'
#
loop_
_entity.id
_entity.type
_entity.pdbx_description
1 polymer ?
#
loop_
_entity_poly.entity_id
_entity_poly.type
_entity_poly.pdbx_seq_one_letter_code
_entity_poly.pdbx_strand_id
1 'polypeptide(L)'
;MSKRDDVELAKFYNETEDLSGFDEGNPVPVTVKRSVTISVRFSDEEIAELRARADAAGIKVTSYIRDAALDASRPVDRDELGALARGLEKQAHRVSQILTRGA
;
A
#
# COMPACT_ATOMS: atom_id res chain seq x y z
N MET A 1 -27.05 -24.14 -32.92
CA MET A 1 -26.28 -24.33 -31.67
C MET A 1 -27.17 -23.89 -30.54
N SER A 2 -27.51 -24.86 -29.68
CA SER A 2 -28.70 -24.85 -28.83
C SER A 2 -28.47 -24.06 -27.54
N LYS A 3 -29.44 -23.25 -27.11
CA LYS A 3 -29.48 -22.56 -25.81
C LYS A 3 -29.71 -23.57 -24.66
N ARG A 4 -28.76 -24.47 -24.45
CA ARG A 4 -28.72 -25.37 -23.28
C ARG A 4 -27.55 -25.13 -22.34
N ASP A 5 -26.73 -24.11 -22.60
CA ASP A 5 -25.43 -24.10 -21.95
C ASP A 5 -25.36 -23.21 -20.71
N ASP A 6 -26.05 -22.07 -20.61
CA ASP A 6 -25.75 -21.14 -19.51
C ASP A 6 -26.22 -21.61 -18.12
N VAL A 7 -27.39 -22.24 -18.02
CA VAL A 7 -27.95 -22.67 -16.72
C VAL A 7 -27.29 -23.96 -16.23
N GLU A 8 -26.98 -24.89 -17.13
CA GLU A 8 -26.23 -26.10 -16.78
C GLU A 8 -24.77 -25.77 -16.48
N LEU A 9 -24.16 -24.82 -17.20
CA LEU A 9 -22.82 -24.32 -16.94
C LEU A 9 -22.75 -23.56 -15.61
N ALA A 10 -23.75 -22.73 -15.28
CA ALA A 10 -23.82 -22.04 -13.98
C ALA A 10 -23.96 -23.03 -12.82
N LYS A 11 -24.74 -24.11 -12.98
CA LYS A 11 -24.81 -25.18 -11.97
C LYS A 11 -23.48 -25.90 -11.81
N PHE A 12 -22.80 -26.21 -12.91
CA PHE A 12 -21.49 -26.84 -12.88
C PHE A 12 -20.44 -25.99 -12.15
N TYR A 13 -20.42 -24.67 -12.38
CA TYR A 13 -19.52 -23.76 -11.66
C TYR A 13 -19.87 -23.65 -10.18
N ASN A 14 -21.15 -23.57 -9.80
CA ASN A 14 -21.54 -23.53 -8.39
C ASN A 14 -21.27 -24.84 -7.62
N GLU A 15 -21.37 -26.00 -8.28
CA GLU A 15 -21.12 -27.30 -7.65
C GLU A 15 -19.62 -27.62 -7.50
N THR A 16 -18.76 -26.99 -8.30
CA THR A 16 -17.30 -27.21 -8.28
C THR A 16 -16.52 -26.03 -7.71
N GLU A 17 -17.22 -25.01 -7.21
CA GLU A 17 -16.61 -23.86 -6.56
C GLU A 17 -16.08 -24.27 -5.17
N ASP A 18 -14.82 -24.67 -5.14
CA ASP A 18 -14.06 -24.72 -3.89
C ASP A 18 -13.73 -23.28 -3.46
N LEU A 19 -14.70 -22.65 -2.80
CA LEU A 19 -14.58 -21.31 -2.22
C LEU A 19 -13.66 -21.27 -0.99
N SER A 20 -13.09 -22.42 -0.57
CA SER A 20 -12.16 -22.46 0.57
C SER A 20 -10.87 -21.65 0.34
N GLY A 21 -10.52 -21.37 -0.92
CA GLY A 21 -9.38 -20.50 -1.28
C GLY A 21 -9.66 -19.00 -1.12
N PHE A 22 -10.93 -18.58 -0.99
CA PHE A 22 -11.35 -17.19 -0.79
C PHE A 22 -11.78 -16.91 0.66
N ASP A 23 -11.47 -17.81 1.60
CA ASP A 23 -11.62 -17.54 3.03
C ASP A 23 -10.63 -16.44 3.45
N GLU A 24 -11.07 -15.18 3.37
CA GLU A 24 -10.38 -13.98 3.85
C GLU A 24 -10.07 -14.02 5.36
N GLY A 25 -10.50 -15.06 6.08
CA GLY A 25 -10.23 -15.28 7.50
C GLY A 25 -8.78 -15.64 7.85
N ASN A 26 -7.94 -15.97 6.85
CA ASN A 26 -6.55 -16.36 7.10
C ASN A 26 -5.61 -15.88 5.98
N PRO A 27 -5.16 -14.61 5.98
CA PRO A 27 -4.26 -14.12 4.95
C PRO A 27 -2.97 -14.94 4.99
N VAL A 28 -2.79 -15.81 3.99
CA VAL A 28 -1.56 -16.59 3.84
C VAL A 28 -0.43 -15.58 3.64
N PRO A 29 0.56 -15.51 4.55
CA PRO A 29 1.63 -14.53 4.43
C PRO A 29 2.40 -14.81 3.14
N VAL A 30 2.29 -13.88 2.19
CA VAL A 30 2.99 -13.96 0.90
C VAL A 30 4.48 -13.93 1.20
N THR A 31 5.12 -15.09 1.08
CA THR A 31 6.53 -15.23 1.46
C THR A 31 7.38 -14.72 0.30
N VAL A 32 7.74 -13.43 0.33
CA VAL A 32 8.64 -12.85 -0.68
C VAL A 32 10.03 -13.45 -0.49
N LYS A 33 10.46 -14.29 -1.44
CA LYS A 33 11.81 -14.87 -1.45
C LYS A 33 12.83 -13.79 -1.80
N ARG A 34 13.49 -13.24 -0.77
CA ARG A 34 14.61 -12.30 -0.93
C ARG A 34 15.90 -13.10 -1.07
N SER A 35 16.48 -13.14 -2.28
CA SER A 35 17.64 -13.98 -2.60
C SER A 35 18.97 -13.23 -2.69
N VAL A 36 18.96 -11.90 -2.55
CA VAL A 36 20.15 -11.05 -2.72
C VAL A 36 20.38 -10.21 -1.47
N THR A 37 21.62 -10.16 -1.00
CA THR A 37 22.08 -9.34 0.13
C THR A 37 23.07 -8.30 -0.37
N ILE A 38 22.88 -7.04 0.06
CA ILE A 38 23.81 -5.94 -0.19
C ILE A 38 24.46 -5.56 1.14
N SER A 39 25.79 -5.52 1.17
CA SER A 39 26.55 -5.10 2.35
C SER A 39 26.91 -3.61 2.23
N VAL A 40 26.47 -2.81 3.19
CA VAL A 40 26.76 -1.36 3.29
C VAL A 40 27.49 -1.10 4.60
N ARG A 41 28.50 -0.23 4.57
CA ARG A 41 29.24 0.21 5.76
C ARG A 41 28.67 1.53 6.24
N PHE A 42 28.46 1.63 7.55
CA PHE A 42 28.02 2.84 8.23
C PHE A 42 29.03 3.19 9.30
N SER A 43 29.16 4.48 9.61
CA SER A 43 29.77 4.93 10.85
C SER A 43 28.89 4.54 12.05
N ASP A 44 29.46 4.63 13.26
CA ASP A 44 28.73 4.37 14.49
C ASP A 44 27.55 5.35 14.70
N GLU A 45 27.72 6.59 14.27
CA GLU A 45 26.69 7.64 14.35
C GLU A 45 25.54 7.37 13.37
N GLU A 46 25.86 7.03 12.13
CA GLU A 46 24.86 6.75 11.08
C GLU A 46 23.98 5.56 11.45
N ILE A 47 24.58 4.46 11.95
CA ILE A 47 23.80 3.28 12.32
C ILE A 47 22.95 3.52 13.58
N ALA A 48 23.40 4.36 14.51
CA ALA A 48 22.63 4.74 15.68
C ALA A 48 21.37 5.53 15.28
N GLU A 49 21.52 6.49 14.37
CA GLU A 49 20.41 7.27 13.82
C GLU A 49 19.40 6.38 13.08
N LEU A 50 19.87 5.48 12.22
CA LEU A 50 19.01 4.55 11.48
C LEU A 50 18.24 3.60 12.41
N ARG A 51 18.87 3.12 13.48
CA ARG A 51 18.20 2.29 14.49
C ARG A 51 17.11 3.08 15.22
N ALA A 52 17.41 4.29 15.68
CA ALA A 52 16.43 5.13 16.37
C ALA A 52 15.20 5.42 15.49
N ARG A 53 15.40 5.70 14.19
CA ARG A 53 14.30 5.92 13.25
C ARG A 53 13.49 4.65 12.98
N ALA A 54 14.17 3.51 12.84
CA ALA A 54 13.51 2.22 12.66
C ALA A 54 12.68 1.84 13.89
N ASP A 55 13.20 2.06 15.10
CA ASP A 55 12.51 1.84 16.36
C ASP A 55 11.29 2.75 16.51
N ALA A 56 11.41 4.03 16.16
CA ALA A 56 10.27 4.96 16.14
C ALA A 56 9.16 4.55 15.15
N ALA A 57 9.54 3.92 14.04
CA ALA A 57 8.61 3.35 13.06
C ALA A 57 8.11 1.94 13.44
N GLY A 58 8.62 1.33 14.52
CA GLY A 58 8.24 -0.01 14.98
C GLY A 58 8.70 -1.14 14.05
N ILE A 59 9.72 -0.92 13.22
CA ILE A 59 10.21 -1.89 12.23
C ILE A 59 11.70 -2.17 12.38
N LYS A 60 12.15 -3.31 11.84
CA LYS A 60 13.59 -3.66 11.84
C LYS A 60 14.37 -2.69 10.96
N VAL A 61 15.57 -2.29 11.41
CA VAL A 61 16.48 -1.39 10.67
C VAL A 61 16.74 -1.82 9.22
N THR A 62 16.82 -3.13 8.95
CA THR A 62 17.01 -3.64 7.58
C THR A 62 15.79 -3.47 6.68
N SER A 63 14.58 -3.51 7.25
CA SER A 63 13.35 -3.21 6.52
C SER A 63 13.23 -1.71 6.30
N TYR A 64 13.52 -0.92 7.34
CA TYR A 64 13.55 0.54 7.25
C TYR A 64 14.49 1.04 6.14
N ILE A 65 15.74 0.55 6.09
CA ILE A 65 16.73 0.93 5.06
C ILE A 65 16.22 0.58 3.66
N ARG A 66 15.64 -0.61 3.49
CA ARG A 66 15.12 -1.05 2.20
C ARG A 66 13.96 -0.16 1.76
N ASP A 67 12.99 0.06 2.63
CA ASP A 67 11.79 0.81 2.29
C ASP A 67 12.16 2.26 1.94
N ALA A 68 13.06 2.88 2.71
CA ALA A 68 13.62 4.20 2.39
C ALA A 68 14.37 4.23 1.04
N ALA A 69 15.16 3.20 0.72
CA ALA A 69 15.86 3.12 -0.56
C ALA A 69 14.91 2.96 -1.75
N LEU A 70 13.82 2.20 -1.58
CA LEU A 70 12.80 2.01 -2.61
C LEU A 70 11.94 3.26 -2.77
N ASP A 71 11.58 3.93 -1.69
CA ASP A 71 10.79 5.17 -1.75
C ASP A 71 11.60 6.33 -2.32
N ALA A 72 12.90 6.44 -2.00
CA ALA A 72 13.77 7.44 -2.63
C ALA A 72 13.90 7.27 -4.15
N SER A 73 13.69 6.05 -4.66
CA SER A 73 13.71 5.77 -6.11
C SER A 73 12.43 6.16 -6.84
N ARG A 74 11.35 6.49 -6.11
CA ARG A 74 10.08 6.89 -6.71
C ARG A 74 10.14 8.37 -7.11
N PRO A 75 10.04 8.70 -8.41
CA PRO A 75 9.93 10.09 -8.82
C PRO A 75 8.62 10.66 -8.26
N VAL A 76 8.71 11.78 -7.56
CA VAL A 76 7.53 12.53 -7.13
C VAL A 76 6.90 13.16 -8.36
N ASP A 77 5.69 12.74 -8.71
CA ASP A 77 4.89 13.41 -9.72
C ASP A 77 4.43 14.78 -9.17
N ARG A 78 5.08 15.83 -9.66
CA ARG A 78 4.81 17.21 -9.22
C ARG A 78 3.45 17.70 -9.70
N ASP A 79 2.94 17.17 -10.81
CA ASP A 79 1.66 17.58 -11.36
C ASP A 79 0.52 16.96 -10.55
N GLU A 80 0.66 15.68 -10.18
CA GLU A 80 -0.27 15.02 -9.26
C GLU A 80 -0.28 15.70 -7.89
N LEU A 81 0.90 16.01 -7.33
CA LEU A 81 1.01 16.73 -6.07
C LEU A 81 0.37 18.13 -6.14
N GLY A 82 0.60 18.85 -7.24
CA GLY A 82 0.00 20.16 -7.48
C GLY A 82 -1.53 20.08 -7.62
N ALA A 83 -2.05 19.03 -8.25
CA ALA A 83 -3.49 18.80 -8.33
C ALA A 83 -4.10 18.51 -6.95
N LEU A 84 -3.42 17.70 -6.14
CA LEU A 84 -3.84 17.37 -4.78
C LEU A 84 -3.86 18.60 -3.87
N ALA A 85 -2.81 19.43 -3.92
CA ALA A 85 -2.72 20.68 -3.17
C ALA A 85 -3.88 21.65 -3.50
N ARG A 86 -4.14 21.87 -4.80
CA ARG A 86 -5.27 22.70 -5.25
C ARG A 86 -6.62 22.12 -4.83
N GLY A 87 -6.74 20.79 -4.78
CA GLY A 87 -7.93 20.11 -4.29
C GLY A 87 -8.18 20.40 -2.81
N LEU A 88 -7.14 20.30 -1.99
CA LEU A 88 -7.18 20.58 -0.56
C LEU A 88 -7.54 22.05 -0.28
N GLU A 89 -6.97 22.99 -1.02
CA GLU A 89 -7.32 24.42 -0.92
C GLU A 89 -8.82 24.66 -1.17
N LYS A 90 -9.38 24.05 -2.21
CA LYS A 90 -10.82 24.17 -2.51
C LYS A 90 -11.68 23.58 -1.41
N GLN A 91 -11.28 22.45 -0.83
CA GLN A 91 -11.99 21.82 0.28
C GLN A 91 -11.93 22.70 1.54
N ALA A 92 -10.76 23.21 1.89
CA ALA A 92 -10.58 24.12 3.02
C ALA A 92 -11.42 25.40 2.84
N HIS A 93 -11.43 25.98 1.63
CA HIS A 93 -12.25 27.15 1.33
C HIS A 93 -13.75 26.86 1.49
N ARG A 94 -14.22 25.70 1.02
CA ARG A 94 -15.62 25.27 1.19
C ARG A 94 -15.99 25.14 2.66
N VAL A 95 -15.14 24.53 3.47
CA VAL A 95 -15.38 24.39 4.92
C VAL A 95 -15.45 25.76 5.59
N SER A 96 -14.53 26.67 5.26
CA SER A 96 -14.55 28.04 5.76
C SER A 96 -15.86 28.76 5.44
N GLN A 97 -16.34 28.68 4.18
CA GLN A 97 -17.61 29.28 3.77
C GLN A 97 -18.82 28.73 4.55
N ILE A 98 -18.84 27.43 4.85
CA ILE A 98 -19.91 26.82 5.66
C ILE A 98 -19.89 27.38 7.08
N LEU A 99 -18.71 27.49 7.69
CA LEU A 99 -18.55 28.02 9.04
C LEU A 99 -18.91 29.51 9.12
N THR A 100 -18.58 30.31 8.11
CA THR A 100 -18.90 31.75 8.08
C THR A 100 -20.37 32.04 7.76
N ARG A 101 -21.08 31.16 7.04
CA ARG A 101 -22.53 31.30 6.78
C ARG A 101 -23.42 30.81 7.92
N GLY A 102 -22.88 30.00 8.83
CA GLY A 102 -23.60 29.46 9.98
C GLY A 102 -23.52 30.33 11.25
N ALA A 103 -22.75 31.43 11.21
CA ALA A 103 -22.65 32.45 12.26
C ALA A 103 -23.48 33.68 11.89
#